data_AF-A0A7V4AYM6-F1
#
_entry.id   AF-A0A7V4AYM6-F1
#
_cell.length_a   1.000
_cell.length_b   1.000
_cell.length_c   1.000
_cell.angle_alpha   90.00
_cell.angle_beta   90.00
_cell.angle_gamma   90.00
#
_symmetry.space_group_name_H-M   'P 1'
#
loop_
_entity.id
_entity.type
_entity.pdbx_description
1 polymer ?
#
loop_
_entity_poly.entity_id
_entity_poly.type
_entity_poly.pdbx_seq_one_letter_code
_entity_poly.pdbx_strand_id
1 'polypeptide(L)'
;MSGFKRPYSITSGQPCPKCFSRLCGVQFMESGASGKGRTETMDYNLEGKTAIVTGAGKRTGIGFAIVEKLAACGAATVIADLVAPPGAGGAITFADADAMNQMAADVERAHGAPCLAVDLDITSADSIAAAMALIKDKFKRVDILVNNAGTAAGAPNPVVSYNEDAWLKTMDVNLHGTFRMTRAAVPLMAGRPGSIINMASRAGKAPVAMNGAYCVSKAAVIMLTRITALELAPLKIRANALCPGLIMTDLQQHRITMEAAVFNETFEQR
;
A
#
# COMPACT_ATOMS: atom_id res chain seq x y z
N MET A 1 -43.03 6.26 -25.12
CA MET A 1 -42.31 5.48 -24.09
C MET A 1 -40.91 5.13 -24.64
N SER A 2 -40.05 6.11 -24.98
CA SER A 2 -38.97 6.66 -24.13
C SER A 2 -38.23 5.57 -23.32
N GLY A 3 -37.05 5.05 -23.68
CA GLY A 3 -35.93 5.65 -24.41
C GLY A 3 -34.91 6.27 -23.45
N PHE A 4 -34.31 5.48 -22.55
CA PHE A 4 -33.28 5.96 -21.62
C PHE A 4 -31.88 5.60 -22.17
N LYS A 5 -31.30 6.52 -22.95
CA LYS A 5 -29.88 6.52 -23.33
C LYS A 5 -29.05 6.96 -22.12
N ARG A 6 -27.95 6.25 -21.84
CA ARG A 6 -26.92 6.64 -20.87
C ARG A 6 -26.18 7.90 -21.35
N PRO A 7 -25.94 8.90 -20.50
CA PRO A 7 -24.94 9.94 -20.76
C PRO A 7 -23.86 9.86 -19.65
N TYR A 8 -22.55 10.07 -19.82
CA TYR A 8 -21.78 10.91 -20.73
C TYR A 8 -20.40 10.28 -20.97
N SER A 9 -19.92 10.39 -22.20
CA SER A 9 -18.52 10.25 -22.61
C SER A 9 -17.75 11.53 -22.30
N ILE A 10 -16.55 11.43 -21.72
CA ILE A 10 -15.56 12.50 -21.78
C ILE A 10 -14.51 12.09 -22.82
N THR A 11 -14.61 12.69 -24.00
CA THR A 11 -13.55 12.70 -25.02
C THR A 11 -13.09 14.13 -25.19
N SER A 12 -11.81 14.40 -24.96
CA SER A 12 -10.99 15.25 -25.85
C SER A 12 -9.56 15.40 -25.33
N GLY A 13 -8.59 15.22 -26.26
CA GLY A 13 -7.23 15.76 -26.14
C GLY A 13 -6.15 14.78 -25.66
N GLN A 14 -5.81 13.75 -26.42
CA GLN A 14 -4.53 13.04 -26.24
C GLN A 14 -3.41 13.71 -27.06
N PRO A 15 -2.26 14.07 -26.46
CA PRO A 15 -1.02 14.23 -27.20
C PRO A 15 -0.45 12.84 -27.56
N CYS A 16 0.27 12.79 -28.69
CA CYS A 16 0.90 11.60 -29.28
C CYS A 16 1.57 10.65 -28.26
N PRO A 17 1.20 9.35 -28.18
CA PRO A 17 1.73 8.39 -27.20
C PRO A 17 3.23 8.05 -27.36
N LYS A 18 3.85 8.42 -28.48
CA LYS A 18 5.20 7.96 -28.83
C LYS A 18 6.34 8.82 -28.26
N CYS A 19 6.05 10.02 -27.74
CA CYS A 19 7.06 10.89 -27.12
C CYS A 19 7.12 10.79 -25.59
N PHE A 20 6.05 10.35 -24.91
CA PHE A 20 5.99 10.36 -23.44
C PHE A 20 6.55 9.08 -22.79
N SER A 21 6.60 7.96 -23.52
CA SER A 21 7.03 6.66 -23.00
C SER A 21 8.54 6.51 -22.79
N ARG A 22 9.37 7.43 -23.31
CA ARG A 22 10.84 7.37 -23.18
C ARG A 22 11.42 8.24 -22.06
N LEU A 23 10.63 9.13 -21.45
CA LEU A 23 11.11 10.05 -20.40
C LEU A 23 10.54 9.77 -19.02
N CYS A 24 9.45 9.02 -18.92
CA CYS A 24 8.86 8.58 -17.65
C CYS A 24 8.56 7.09 -17.78
N GLY A 25 9.31 6.25 -17.07
CA GLY A 25 9.12 4.80 -17.04
C GLY A 25 7.81 4.37 -16.37
N VAL A 26 6.67 4.84 -16.86
CA VAL A 26 5.33 4.43 -16.48
C VAL A 26 4.97 3.21 -17.33
N GLN A 27 5.20 2.04 -16.76
CA GLN A 27 4.81 0.78 -17.39
C GLN A 27 3.44 0.36 -16.83
N PHE A 28 2.40 0.48 -17.65
CA PHE A 28 1.10 -0.11 -17.34
C PHE A 28 1.19 -1.61 -17.64
N MET A 29 1.32 -2.45 -16.60
CA MET A 29 1.05 -3.87 -16.75
C MET A 29 -0.46 -4.11 -16.62
N GLU A 30 -1.11 -4.31 -17.77
CA GLU A 30 -2.42 -4.96 -17.85
C GLU A 30 -2.18 -6.48 -17.91
N SER A 31 -2.77 -7.23 -16.99
CA SER A 31 -2.69 -8.69 -17.02
C SER A 31 -3.59 -9.24 -18.13
N GLY A 32 -3.02 -9.40 -19.33
CA GLY A 32 -3.60 -10.21 -20.39
C GLY A 32 -3.43 -11.70 -20.05
N ALA A 33 -4.55 -12.43 -19.93
CA ALA A 33 -4.53 -13.87 -19.76
C ALA A 33 -4.17 -14.56 -21.09
N SER A 34 -2.98 -15.14 -21.17
CA SER A 34 -2.60 -16.32 -21.97
C SER A 34 -1.08 -16.31 -22.21
N GLY A 35 -0.36 -17.13 -21.46
CA GLY A 35 1.07 -17.35 -21.65
C GLY A 35 1.60 -18.29 -20.58
N LYS A 36 1.99 -19.51 -20.98
CA LYS A 36 2.63 -20.52 -20.12
C LYS A 36 3.68 -19.85 -19.24
N GLY A 37 3.45 -19.85 -17.92
CA GLY A 37 4.32 -19.20 -16.96
C GLY A 37 5.72 -19.80 -17.00
N ARG A 38 6.70 -19.00 -17.42
CA ARG A 38 8.09 -19.26 -17.07
C ARG A 38 8.21 -19.00 -15.58
N THR A 39 8.28 -20.05 -14.76
CA THR A 39 8.84 -19.97 -13.41
C THR A 39 10.36 -19.87 -13.54
N GLU A 40 10.84 -18.78 -14.14
CA GLU A 40 12.21 -18.34 -13.92
C GLU A 40 12.15 -17.52 -12.64
N THR A 41 12.77 -18.03 -11.58
CA THR A 41 13.08 -17.23 -10.38
C THR A 41 13.98 -16.08 -10.83
N MET A 42 13.37 -14.93 -11.10
CA MET A 42 14.10 -13.70 -11.38
C MET A 42 14.93 -13.37 -10.14
N ASP A 43 16.24 -13.57 -10.26
CA ASP A 43 17.22 -13.34 -9.21
C ASP A 43 17.53 -11.85 -9.15
N TYR A 44 16.63 -11.09 -8.50
CA TYR A 44 16.82 -9.66 -8.27
C TYR A 44 17.77 -9.47 -7.08
N ASN A 45 18.95 -8.90 -7.32
CA ASN A 45 19.87 -8.51 -6.26
C ASN A 45 19.53 -7.08 -5.75
N LEU A 46 19.17 -6.98 -4.46
CA LEU A 46 18.90 -5.76 -3.72
C LEU A 46 19.88 -5.55 -2.54
N GLU A 47 21.04 -6.19 -2.57
CA GLU A 47 22.10 -5.99 -1.58
C GLU A 47 22.48 -4.50 -1.45
N GLY A 48 22.65 -4.06 -0.22
CA GLY A 48 22.96 -2.66 0.10
C GLY A 48 21.80 -1.68 -0.13
N LYS A 49 20.60 -2.18 -0.44
CA LYS A 49 19.36 -1.39 -0.48
C LYS A 49 18.63 -1.47 0.86
N THR A 50 17.95 -0.39 1.22
CA THR A 50 17.07 -0.34 2.40
C THR A 50 15.63 -0.09 1.98
N ALA A 51 14.70 -0.90 2.49
CA ALA A 51 13.27 -0.83 2.18
C ALA A 51 12.41 -0.60 3.41
N ILE A 52 11.52 0.39 3.38
CA ILE A 52 10.47 0.58 4.37
C ILE A 52 9.18 -0.01 3.83
N VAL A 53 8.51 -0.87 4.60
CA VAL A 53 7.18 -1.39 4.27
C VAL A 53 6.21 -1.08 5.41
N THR A 54 5.21 -0.24 5.12
CA THR A 54 4.16 0.12 6.09
C THR A 54 3.02 -0.91 6.09
N GLY A 55 2.34 -1.12 7.21
CA GLY A 55 1.26 -2.12 7.30
C GLY A 55 1.78 -3.55 7.18
N ALA A 56 2.98 -3.82 7.71
CA ALA A 56 3.69 -5.09 7.57
C ALA A 56 3.73 -5.92 8.86
N GLY A 57 3.06 -5.50 9.93
CA GLY A 57 3.12 -6.10 11.27
C GLY A 57 2.31 -7.38 11.45
N LYS A 58 1.78 -7.94 10.35
CA LYS A 58 0.97 -9.17 10.35
C LYS A 58 1.51 -10.17 9.34
N ARG A 59 1.84 -11.38 9.79
CA ARG A 59 2.41 -12.45 8.94
C ARG A 59 1.53 -12.86 7.76
N THR A 60 0.21 -12.78 7.94
CA THR A 60 -0.79 -13.08 6.90
C THR A 60 -0.99 -11.92 5.91
N GLY A 61 -0.35 -10.77 6.13
CA GLY A 61 -0.54 -9.56 5.35
C GLY A 61 0.36 -9.47 4.13
N ILE A 62 -0.10 -8.74 3.10
CA ILE A 62 0.69 -8.42 1.91
C ILE A 62 1.99 -7.69 2.29
N GLY A 63 1.94 -6.80 3.28
CA GLY A 63 3.11 -6.05 3.74
C GLY A 63 4.24 -6.97 4.22
N PHE A 64 3.94 -7.97 5.05
CA PHE A 64 4.96 -8.91 5.52
C PHE A 64 5.52 -9.78 4.39
N ALA A 65 4.67 -10.28 3.50
CA ALA A 65 5.13 -11.04 2.33
C ALA A 65 6.07 -10.22 1.42
N ILE A 66 5.82 -8.90 1.30
CA ILE A 66 6.73 -7.99 0.61
C ILE A 66 8.07 -7.87 1.35
N VAL A 67 8.06 -7.75 2.68
CA VAL A 67 9.28 -7.72 3.51
C VAL A 67 10.10 -8.99 3.29
N GLU A 68 9.49 -10.17 3.44
CA GLU A 68 10.18 -11.45 3.23
C GLU A 68 10.79 -11.53 1.84
N LYS A 69 10.05 -11.12 0.80
CA LYS A 69 10.57 -11.18 -0.56
C LYS A 69 11.71 -10.19 -0.82
N LEU A 70 11.66 -8.99 -0.25
CA LEU A 70 12.73 -7.99 -0.36
C LEU A 70 13.99 -8.44 0.40
N ALA A 71 13.82 -9.01 1.59
CA ALA A 71 14.92 -9.56 2.38
C ALA A 71 15.56 -10.77 1.70
N ALA A 72 14.78 -11.66 1.09
CA ALA A 72 15.27 -12.78 0.29
C ALA A 72 16.10 -12.33 -0.94
N CYS A 73 15.91 -11.08 -1.39
CA CYS A 73 16.71 -10.43 -2.43
C CYS A 73 17.93 -9.67 -1.87
N GLY A 74 18.20 -9.72 -0.56
CA GLY A 74 19.35 -9.09 0.10
C GLY A 74 19.12 -7.65 0.58
N ALA A 75 17.90 -7.11 0.49
CA ALA A 75 17.61 -5.77 1.01
C ALA A 75 17.54 -5.76 2.54
N ALA A 76 18.11 -4.73 3.17
CA ALA A 76 17.75 -4.39 4.54
C ALA A 76 16.29 -3.92 4.57
N THR A 77 15.49 -4.36 5.52
CA THR A 77 14.05 -4.11 5.56
C THR A 77 13.59 -3.48 6.86
N VAL A 78 12.47 -2.76 6.80
CA VAL A 78 11.76 -2.21 7.96
C VAL A 78 10.32 -2.69 7.91
N ILE A 79 9.93 -3.44 8.93
CA ILE A 79 8.54 -3.81 9.22
C ILE A 79 7.96 -2.65 10.04
N ALA A 80 7.17 -1.79 9.40
CA ALA A 80 6.51 -0.68 10.07
C ALA A 80 5.00 -0.90 10.13
N ASP A 81 4.41 -0.83 11.31
CA ASP A 81 2.96 -0.97 11.49
C ASP A 81 2.50 -0.29 12.77
N LEU A 82 1.19 -0.06 12.85
CA LEU A 82 0.55 0.57 14.00
C LEU A 82 0.42 -0.45 15.14
N VAL A 83 1.16 -0.23 16.23
CA VAL A 83 1.03 -1.02 17.45
C VAL A 83 -0.05 -0.42 18.34
N ALA A 84 -0.90 -1.26 18.94
CA ALA A 84 -1.85 -0.82 19.96
C ALA A 84 -1.35 -1.10 21.38
N PRO A 85 -1.76 -0.29 22.37
CA PRO A 85 -1.81 -0.75 23.74
C PRO A 85 -2.86 -1.87 23.91
N PRO A 86 -2.68 -2.81 24.86
CA PRO A 86 -3.63 -3.89 25.11
C PRO A 86 -5.07 -3.36 25.29
N GLY A 87 -6.03 -3.91 24.54
CA GLY A 87 -7.45 -3.56 24.65
C GLY A 87 -7.96 -2.45 23.72
N ALA A 88 -7.13 -1.91 22.82
CA ALA A 88 -7.61 -1.04 21.74
C ALA A 88 -8.46 -1.85 20.73
N GLY A 89 -9.76 -1.93 20.97
CA GLY A 89 -10.75 -2.44 20.02
C GLY A 89 -11.17 -1.38 19.00
N GLY A 90 -11.68 -1.80 17.84
CA GLY A 90 -12.28 -0.88 16.87
C GLY A 90 -12.18 -1.37 15.42
N ALA A 91 -12.50 -0.48 14.47
CA ALA A 91 -12.49 -0.76 13.03
C ALA A 91 -11.08 -0.83 12.42
N ILE A 92 -10.03 -0.72 13.24
CA ILE A 92 -8.62 -0.78 12.83
C ILE A 92 -7.99 -1.97 13.54
N THR A 93 -7.28 -2.79 12.78
CA THR A 93 -6.49 -3.88 13.35
C THR A 93 -5.10 -3.39 13.64
N PHE A 94 -4.58 -3.75 14.81
CA PHE A 94 -3.26 -3.36 15.27
C PHE A 94 -2.26 -4.52 15.15
N ALA A 95 -0.99 -4.19 15.08
CA ALA A 95 0.09 -5.13 15.26
C ALA A 95 0.45 -5.27 16.75
N ASP A 96 1.17 -6.34 17.06
CA ASP A 96 1.74 -6.59 18.38
C ASP A 96 3.26 -6.35 18.33
N ALA A 97 3.79 -5.58 19.28
CA ALA A 97 5.20 -5.17 19.26
C ALA A 97 6.15 -6.38 19.36
N ASP A 98 5.85 -7.33 20.25
CA ASP A 98 6.70 -8.51 20.46
C ASP A 98 6.65 -9.43 19.24
N ALA A 99 5.47 -9.61 18.66
CA ALA A 99 5.29 -10.35 17.41
C ALA A 99 6.05 -9.70 16.25
N MET A 100 6.01 -8.36 16.12
CA MET A 100 6.76 -7.63 15.09
C MET A 100 8.27 -7.78 15.28
N ASN A 101 8.77 -7.67 16.51
CA ASN A 101 10.18 -7.88 16.83
C ASN A 101 10.62 -9.32 16.49
N GLN A 102 9.80 -10.31 16.84
CA GLN A 102 10.07 -11.71 16.49
C GLN A 102 10.05 -11.93 14.97
N MET A 103 9.11 -11.31 14.26
CA MET A 103 9.06 -11.34 12.79
C MET A 103 10.34 -10.77 12.17
N ALA A 104 10.84 -9.65 12.67
CA ALA A 104 12.07 -9.05 12.18
C ALA A 104 13.28 -9.97 12.40
N ALA A 105 13.41 -10.55 13.60
CA ALA A 105 14.46 -11.51 13.92
C ALA A 105 14.40 -12.79 13.06
N ASP A 106 13.20 -13.25 12.72
CA ASP A 106 12.99 -14.41 11.85
C ASP A 106 13.41 -14.11 10.40
N VAL A 107 13.05 -12.93 9.87
CA VAL A 107 13.45 -12.47 8.54
C VAL A 107 14.98 -12.35 8.45
N GLU A 108 15.62 -11.73 9.46
CA GLU A 108 17.07 -11.63 9.55
C GLU A 108 17.73 -13.00 9.54
N ARG A 109 17.24 -13.93 10.37
CA ARG A 109 17.79 -15.28 10.48
C ARG A 109 17.63 -16.09 9.19
N ALA A 110 16.50 -15.93 8.50
CA ALA A 110 16.20 -16.68 7.28
C ALA A 110 16.98 -16.19 6.06
N HIS A 111 17.27 -14.90 5.97
CA HIS A 111 17.82 -14.29 4.75
C HIS A 111 19.20 -13.64 4.92
N GLY A 112 19.68 -13.47 6.16
CA GLY A 112 20.97 -12.82 6.45
C GLY A 112 20.99 -11.31 6.19
N ALA A 113 19.85 -10.71 5.83
CA ALA A 113 19.71 -9.29 5.58
C ALA A 113 19.06 -8.58 6.79
N PRO A 114 19.55 -7.39 7.21
CA PRO A 114 19.01 -6.69 8.37
C PRO A 114 17.50 -6.41 8.28
N CYS A 115 16.80 -6.52 9.40
CA CYS A 115 15.36 -6.27 9.49
C CYS A 115 15.04 -5.57 10.81
N LEU A 116 14.35 -4.42 10.72
CA LEU A 116 13.96 -3.62 11.88
C LEU A 116 12.44 -3.57 12.00
N ALA A 117 11.91 -3.87 13.19
CA ALA A 117 10.52 -3.59 13.52
C ALA A 117 10.38 -2.15 14.07
N VAL A 118 9.35 -1.42 13.63
CA VAL A 118 9.08 -0.03 14.03
C VAL A 118 7.60 0.19 14.25
N ASP A 119 7.22 0.66 15.43
CA ASP A 119 5.87 1.18 15.68
C ASP A 119 5.66 2.49 14.90
N LEU A 120 4.61 2.53 14.10
CA LEU A 120 4.33 3.62 13.19
C LEU A 120 2.83 3.84 12.98
N ASP A 121 2.34 4.98 13.47
CA ASP A 121 1.07 5.57 13.04
C ASP A 121 1.30 6.55 11.88
N ILE A 122 0.96 6.14 10.66
CA ILE A 122 1.06 6.98 9.46
C ILE A 122 0.08 8.17 9.44
N THR A 123 -0.84 8.26 10.41
CA THR A 123 -1.72 9.41 10.60
C THR A 123 -1.15 10.47 11.53
N SER A 124 -0.11 10.13 12.32
CA SER A 124 0.54 11.03 13.27
C SER A 124 1.88 11.54 12.74
N ALA A 125 2.02 12.87 12.64
CA ALA A 125 3.27 13.50 12.20
C ALA A 125 4.43 13.20 13.18
N ASP A 126 4.15 13.15 14.47
CA ASP A 126 5.15 12.88 15.51
C ASP A 126 5.61 11.42 15.49
N SER A 127 4.68 10.48 15.29
CA SER A 127 5.01 9.05 15.13
C SER A 127 5.89 8.85 13.89
N ILE A 128 5.53 9.45 12.76
CA ILE A 128 6.35 9.41 11.54
C ILE A 128 7.74 10.01 11.79
N ALA A 129 7.84 11.16 12.45
CA ALA A 129 9.12 11.80 12.73
C ALA A 129 10.03 10.90 13.59
N ALA A 130 9.48 10.29 14.64
CA ALA A 130 10.20 9.36 15.51
C ALA A 130 10.66 8.10 14.75
N ALA A 131 9.78 7.48 13.96
CA ALA A 131 10.10 6.33 13.13
C ALA A 131 11.21 6.64 12.10
N MET A 132 11.10 7.77 11.39
CA MET A 132 12.10 8.18 10.42
C MET A 132 13.46 8.48 11.06
N ALA A 133 13.49 9.02 12.28
CA ALA A 133 14.72 9.23 13.04
C ALA A 133 15.41 7.90 13.39
N LEU A 134 14.65 6.91 13.87
CA LEU A 134 15.15 5.57 14.17
C LEU A 134 15.70 4.86 12.91
N ILE A 135 14.94 4.90 11.81
CA ILE A 135 15.35 4.31 10.52
C ILE A 135 16.61 5.00 10.00
N LYS A 136 16.67 6.33 10.08
CA LYS A 136 17.85 7.11 9.69
C LYS A 136 19.04 6.72 10.55
N ASP A 137 18.89 6.53 11.86
CA ASP A 137 20.03 6.15 12.69
C ASP A 137 20.56 4.76 12.33
N LYS A 138 19.67 3.77 12.14
CA LYS A 138 20.05 2.39 11.86
C LYS A 138 20.64 2.21 10.45
N PHE A 139 20.00 2.77 9.42
CA PHE A 139 20.33 2.49 8.02
C PHE A 139 20.94 3.67 7.26
N LYS A 140 20.92 4.87 7.85
CA LYS A 140 21.39 6.15 7.27
C LYS A 140 20.66 6.63 6.02
N ARG A 141 20.01 5.74 5.26
CA ARG A 141 19.36 6.00 3.97
C ARG A 141 18.21 5.03 3.70
N VAL A 142 17.39 5.37 2.70
CA VAL A 142 16.28 4.55 2.20
C VAL A 142 16.37 4.48 0.67
N ASP A 143 16.15 3.30 0.08
CA ASP A 143 16.10 3.11 -1.38
C ASP A 143 14.68 2.82 -1.87
N ILE A 144 13.89 2.12 -1.04
CA ILE A 144 12.57 1.63 -1.39
C ILE A 144 11.57 2.04 -0.30
N LEU A 145 10.46 2.66 -0.70
CA LEU A 145 9.30 2.88 0.16
C LEU A 145 8.12 2.10 -0.40
N VAL A 146 7.50 1.26 0.42
CA VAL A 146 6.25 0.58 0.12
C VAL A 146 5.18 1.13 1.06
N ASN A 147 4.34 2.02 0.53
CA ASN A 147 3.13 2.50 1.19
C ASN A 147 2.04 1.42 1.07
N ASN A 148 2.05 0.46 2.00
CA ASN A 148 1.13 -0.67 2.01
C ASN A 148 0.03 -0.56 3.07
N ALA A 149 0.26 0.16 4.17
CA ALA A 149 -0.74 0.39 5.21
C ALA A 149 -2.07 0.91 4.66
N GLY A 150 -3.17 0.39 5.19
CA GLY A 150 -4.51 0.80 4.78
C GLY A 150 -5.62 0.14 5.59
N THR A 151 -6.80 0.76 5.56
CA THR A 151 -8.01 0.31 6.25
C THR A 151 -9.25 0.48 5.36
N ALA A 152 -10.34 -0.18 5.72
CA ALA A 152 -11.67 -0.03 5.13
C ALA A 152 -12.69 0.26 6.25
N ALA A 153 -12.41 1.26 7.09
CA ALA A 153 -13.24 1.59 8.24
C ALA A 153 -14.67 1.95 7.82
N GLY A 154 -15.64 1.46 8.58
CA GLY A 154 -17.07 1.68 8.31
C GLY A 154 -17.60 0.90 7.11
N ALA A 155 -16.82 0.06 6.43
CA ALA A 155 -17.36 -0.88 5.45
C ALA A 155 -17.90 -2.14 6.16
N PRO A 156 -18.95 -2.78 5.64
CA PRO A 156 -19.75 -2.38 4.47
C PRO A 156 -20.80 -1.31 4.81
N ASN A 157 -20.86 -0.22 4.03
CA ASN A 157 -21.93 0.78 4.10
C ASN A 157 -22.18 1.46 2.74
N PRO A 158 -23.43 1.74 2.35
CA PRO A 158 -23.70 2.51 1.16
C PRO A 158 -23.27 3.97 1.38
N VAL A 159 -22.92 4.68 0.30
CA VAL A 159 -22.39 6.05 0.39
C VAL A 159 -23.35 6.99 1.14
N VAL A 160 -24.66 6.81 0.96
CA VAL A 160 -25.70 7.67 1.55
C VAL A 160 -25.85 7.53 3.07
N SER A 161 -25.33 6.45 3.67
CA SER A 161 -25.40 6.20 5.12
C SER A 161 -24.04 5.90 5.72
N TYR A 162 -22.95 6.23 5.00
CA TYR A 162 -21.60 6.00 5.49
C TYR A 162 -21.34 6.93 6.68
N ASN A 163 -20.87 6.38 7.80
CA ASN A 163 -20.47 7.20 8.93
C ASN A 163 -19.29 8.11 8.53
N GLU A 164 -19.44 9.41 8.80
CA GLU A 164 -18.48 10.42 8.35
C GLU A 164 -17.10 10.24 8.99
N ASP A 165 -17.02 9.94 10.29
CA ASP A 165 -15.75 9.70 10.97
C ASP A 165 -15.00 8.50 10.38
N ALA A 166 -15.70 7.40 10.09
CA ALA A 166 -15.13 6.22 9.46
C ALA A 166 -14.67 6.50 8.01
N TRP A 167 -15.42 7.33 7.28
CA TRP A 167 -15.04 7.80 5.95
C TRP A 167 -13.74 8.62 6.03
N LEU A 168 -13.70 9.64 6.89
CA LEU A 168 -12.55 10.51 7.09
C LEU A 168 -11.33 9.72 7.57
N LYS A 169 -11.50 8.76 8.50
CA LYS A 169 -10.41 7.90 8.95
C LYS A 169 -9.85 7.04 7.82
N THR A 170 -10.70 6.48 6.97
CA THR A 170 -10.26 5.72 5.79
C THR A 170 -9.44 6.59 4.84
N MET A 171 -9.90 7.83 4.57
CA MET A 171 -9.15 8.79 3.75
C MET A 171 -7.82 9.17 4.40
N ASP A 172 -7.81 9.42 5.70
CA ASP A 172 -6.63 9.85 6.42
C ASP A 172 -5.54 8.77 6.47
N VAL A 173 -5.91 7.51 6.72
CA VAL A 173 -4.96 6.39 6.66
C VAL A 173 -4.51 6.13 5.22
N ASN A 174 -5.44 5.90 4.30
CA ASN A 174 -5.09 5.37 2.97
C ASN A 174 -4.46 6.42 2.05
N LEU A 175 -4.94 7.67 2.08
CA LEU A 175 -4.48 8.74 1.20
C LEU A 175 -3.48 9.64 1.91
N HIS A 176 -3.88 10.29 3.00
CA HIS A 176 -3.00 11.25 3.66
C HIS A 176 -1.79 10.55 4.28
N GLY A 177 -1.96 9.35 4.85
CA GLY A 177 -0.85 8.56 5.37
C GLY A 177 0.17 8.18 4.29
N THR A 178 -0.29 7.75 3.11
CA THR A 178 0.58 7.53 1.93
C THR A 178 1.36 8.79 1.58
N PHE A 179 0.69 9.94 1.52
CA PHE A 179 1.33 11.24 1.25
C PHE A 179 2.37 11.61 2.32
N ARG A 180 2.02 11.50 3.61
CA ARG A 180 2.89 11.84 4.73
C ARG A 180 4.15 10.96 4.74
N MET A 181 3.99 9.65 4.53
CA MET A 181 5.12 8.72 4.44
C MET A 181 6.02 9.01 3.25
N THR A 182 5.45 9.27 2.07
CA THR A 182 6.24 9.71 0.91
C THR A 182 7.02 10.98 1.22
N ARG A 183 6.37 12.01 1.78
CA ARG A 183 7.02 13.28 2.14
C ARG A 183 8.17 13.06 3.16
N ALA A 184 7.98 12.18 4.14
CA ALA A 184 8.96 11.94 5.18
C ALA A 184 10.15 11.08 4.72
N ALA A 185 9.92 10.13 3.79
CA ALA A 185 10.97 9.24 3.28
C ALA A 185 11.88 9.90 2.23
N VAL A 186 11.34 10.77 1.38
CA VAL A 186 12.08 11.39 0.25
C VAL A 186 13.42 12.02 0.66
N PRO A 187 13.52 12.77 1.78
CA PRO A 187 14.82 13.29 2.25
C PRO A 187 15.89 12.21 2.49
N LEU A 188 15.51 11.00 2.90
CA LEU A 188 16.44 9.87 3.08
C LEU A 188 16.70 9.07 1.79
N MET A 189 15.91 9.31 0.75
CA MET A 189 16.04 8.67 -0.56
C MET A 189 16.86 9.51 -1.56
N ALA A 190 16.95 10.82 -1.33
CA ALA A 190 17.65 11.74 -2.22
C ALA A 190 19.13 11.37 -2.41
N GLY A 191 19.66 11.70 -3.59
CA GLY A 191 21.08 11.48 -3.95
C GLY A 191 21.38 10.13 -4.59
N ARG A 192 20.44 9.18 -4.63
CA ARG A 192 20.55 7.92 -5.37
C ARG A 192 19.21 7.52 -6.01
N PRO A 193 19.23 6.66 -7.04
CA PRO A 193 17.99 6.14 -7.61
C PRO A 193 17.18 5.38 -6.56
N GLY A 194 15.88 5.70 -6.48
CA GLY A 194 14.95 5.13 -5.51
C GLY A 194 13.65 4.64 -6.14
N SER A 195 12.83 3.96 -5.34
CA SER A 195 11.53 3.45 -5.77
C SER A 195 10.48 3.61 -4.69
N ILE A 196 9.37 4.25 -5.03
CA ILE A 196 8.15 4.32 -4.22
C ILE A 196 7.10 3.41 -4.84
N ILE A 197 6.54 2.53 -4.04
CA ILE A 197 5.45 1.63 -4.42
C ILE A 197 4.26 1.96 -3.53
N ASN A 198 3.16 2.39 -4.14
CA ASN A 198 1.92 2.68 -3.44
C ASN A 198 0.93 1.54 -3.66
N MET A 199 0.45 0.93 -2.58
CA MET A 199 -0.59 -0.09 -2.67
C MET A 199 -1.96 0.57 -2.86
N ALA A 200 -2.40 0.60 -4.12
CA ALA A 200 -3.75 0.98 -4.50
C ALA A 200 -4.68 -0.24 -4.36
N SER A 201 -5.63 -0.40 -5.28
CA SER A 201 -6.52 -1.56 -5.35
C SER A 201 -7.18 -1.61 -6.73
N ARG A 202 -7.65 -2.78 -7.17
CA ARG A 202 -8.65 -2.87 -8.25
C ARG A 202 -9.84 -1.96 -7.97
N ALA A 203 -10.22 -1.80 -6.69
CA ALA A 203 -11.30 -0.91 -6.24
C ALA A 203 -11.03 0.59 -6.52
N GLY A 204 -9.78 0.98 -6.77
CA GLY A 204 -9.43 2.33 -7.21
C GLY A 204 -9.62 2.56 -8.72
N LYS A 205 -9.85 1.50 -9.50
CA LYS A 205 -10.10 1.56 -10.95
C LYS A 205 -11.54 1.23 -11.32
N ALA A 206 -12.19 0.36 -10.54
CA ALA A 206 -13.57 -0.03 -10.73
C ALA A 206 -14.31 0.01 -9.38
N PRO A 207 -15.52 0.59 -9.30
CA PRO A 207 -16.22 0.75 -8.04
C PRO A 207 -16.66 -0.59 -7.46
N VAL A 208 -16.64 -0.70 -6.13
CA VAL A 208 -17.22 -1.80 -5.36
C VAL A 208 -18.29 -1.21 -4.46
N ALA A 209 -19.54 -1.68 -4.61
CA ALA A 209 -20.64 -1.23 -3.78
C ALA A 209 -20.34 -1.51 -2.30
N MET A 210 -20.91 -0.70 -1.40
CA MET A 210 -20.72 -0.79 0.05
C MET A 210 -19.31 -0.50 0.58
N ASN A 211 -18.36 -0.10 -0.27
CA ASN A 211 -16.97 0.17 0.14
C ASN A 211 -16.47 1.53 -0.38
N GLY A 212 -17.33 2.55 -0.27
CA GLY A 212 -17.14 3.87 -0.91
C GLY A 212 -15.84 4.57 -0.52
N ALA A 213 -15.58 4.74 0.78
CA ALA A 213 -14.39 5.46 1.27
C ALA A 213 -13.08 4.78 0.81
N TYR A 214 -13.05 3.44 0.83
CA TYR A 214 -11.91 2.67 0.33
C TYR A 214 -11.72 2.86 -1.18
N CYS A 215 -12.78 2.73 -1.98
CA CYS A 215 -12.69 2.92 -3.44
C CYS A 215 -12.17 4.32 -3.79
N VAL A 216 -12.74 5.37 -3.16
CA VAL A 216 -12.33 6.76 -3.38
C VAL A 216 -10.87 6.98 -2.96
N SER A 217 -10.48 6.51 -1.76
CA SER A 217 -9.10 6.66 -1.30
C SER A 217 -8.09 5.94 -2.21
N LYS A 218 -8.39 4.72 -2.66
CA LYS A 218 -7.51 3.97 -3.56
C LYS A 218 -7.46 4.54 -4.99
N ALA A 219 -8.53 5.17 -5.46
CA ALA A 219 -8.51 5.96 -6.70
C ALA A 219 -7.62 7.21 -6.55
N ALA A 220 -7.73 7.92 -5.43
CA ALA A 220 -6.88 9.06 -5.13
C ALA A 220 -5.39 8.68 -5.03
N VAL A 221 -5.06 7.53 -4.43
CA VAL A 221 -3.68 7.01 -4.37
C VAL A 221 -3.10 6.76 -5.77
N ILE A 222 -3.91 6.34 -6.76
CA ILE A 222 -3.44 6.18 -8.14
C ILE A 222 -3.03 7.54 -8.72
N MET A 223 -3.82 8.59 -8.50
CA MET A 223 -3.47 9.94 -8.97
C MET A 223 -2.27 10.51 -8.21
N LEU A 224 -2.24 10.33 -6.88
CA LEU A 224 -1.10 10.72 -6.04
C LEU A 224 0.20 10.09 -6.56
N THR A 225 0.17 8.82 -6.93
CA THR A 225 1.33 8.13 -7.50
C THR A 225 1.80 8.78 -8.80
N ARG A 226 0.88 9.16 -9.68
CA ARG A 226 1.22 9.81 -10.96
C ARG A 226 1.90 11.14 -10.75
N ILE A 227 1.40 11.97 -9.83
CA ILE A 227 2.03 13.25 -9.52
C ILE A 227 3.38 13.06 -8.83
N THR A 228 3.49 12.14 -7.85
CA THR A 228 4.78 11.79 -7.22
C THR A 228 5.81 11.32 -8.25
N ALA A 229 5.41 10.53 -9.25
CA ALA A 229 6.33 10.07 -10.28
C ALA A 229 6.90 11.23 -11.14
N LEU A 230 6.06 12.21 -11.47
CA LEU A 230 6.48 13.38 -12.24
C LEU A 230 7.38 14.30 -11.42
N GLU A 231 7.00 14.58 -10.18
CA GLU A 231 7.72 15.52 -9.31
C GLU A 231 9.07 14.97 -8.82
N LEU A 232 9.18 13.65 -8.60
CA LEU A 232 10.40 13.03 -8.09
C LEU A 232 11.32 12.47 -9.19
N ALA A 233 10.92 12.55 -10.47
CA ALA A 233 11.76 12.14 -11.59
C ALA A 233 13.13 12.86 -11.62
N PRO A 234 13.25 14.18 -11.36
CA PRO A 234 14.55 14.86 -11.27
C PRO A 234 15.48 14.30 -10.19
N LEU A 235 14.90 13.72 -9.12
CA LEU A 235 15.63 13.08 -8.04
C LEU A 235 16.00 11.61 -8.35
N LYS A 236 15.66 11.10 -9.54
CA LYS A 236 15.81 9.70 -9.95
C LYS A 236 15.02 8.73 -9.06
N ILE A 237 13.93 9.19 -8.45
CA ILE A 237 13.03 8.35 -7.67
C ILE A 237 11.80 8.04 -8.53
N ARG A 238 11.55 6.75 -8.76
CA ARG A 238 10.37 6.29 -9.49
C ARG A 238 9.20 6.11 -8.51
N ALA A 239 7.97 6.34 -8.95
CA ALA A 239 6.78 5.99 -8.18
C ALA A 239 5.81 5.16 -9.03
N ASN A 240 5.32 4.04 -8.49
CA ASN A 240 4.38 3.14 -9.16
C ASN A 240 3.26 2.69 -8.20
N ALA A 241 2.08 2.44 -8.75
CA ALA A 241 0.93 1.98 -7.97
C ALA A 241 0.63 0.52 -8.33
N LEU A 242 0.57 -0.35 -7.33
CA LEU A 242 0.06 -1.71 -7.51
C LEU A 242 -1.42 -1.74 -7.20
N CYS A 243 -2.21 -2.41 -8.04
CA CYS A 243 -3.67 -2.52 -7.89
C CYS A 243 -4.07 -3.99 -7.71
N PRO A 244 -3.84 -4.59 -6.53
CA PRO A 244 -4.21 -5.98 -6.29
C PRO A 244 -5.71 -6.25 -6.49
N GLY A 245 -6.02 -7.48 -6.91
CA GLY A 245 -7.35 -8.07 -6.84
C GLY A 245 -7.68 -8.54 -5.42
N LEU A 246 -8.53 -9.55 -5.31
CA LEU A 246 -8.81 -10.18 -4.02
C LEU A 246 -7.59 -10.99 -3.58
N ILE A 247 -7.02 -10.64 -2.44
CA ILE A 247 -5.93 -11.38 -1.78
C ILE A 247 -6.38 -11.66 -0.36
N MET A 248 -6.37 -12.94 0.02
CA MET A 248 -6.81 -13.35 1.33
C MET A 248 -5.83 -12.86 2.40
N THR A 249 -6.28 -11.89 3.19
CA THR A 249 -5.53 -11.21 4.25
C THR A 249 -6.50 -10.94 5.40
N ASP A 250 -6.00 -10.62 6.59
CA ASP A 250 -6.85 -10.24 7.73
C ASP A 250 -7.83 -9.11 7.40
N LEU A 251 -7.41 -8.12 6.60
CA LEU A 251 -8.27 -7.02 6.17
C LEU A 251 -9.43 -7.54 5.31
N GLN A 252 -9.16 -8.47 4.39
CA GLN A 252 -10.20 -9.07 3.56
C GLN A 252 -11.09 -10.02 4.35
N GLN A 253 -10.52 -10.84 5.24
CA GLN A 253 -11.28 -11.69 6.16
C GLN A 253 -12.26 -10.85 6.97
N HIS A 254 -11.79 -9.76 7.59
CA HIS A 254 -12.63 -8.84 8.35
C HIS A 254 -13.76 -8.25 7.49
N ARG A 255 -13.45 -7.76 6.28
CA ARG A 255 -14.47 -7.23 5.37
C ARG A 255 -15.52 -8.27 4.99
N ILE A 256 -15.10 -9.48 4.62
CA ILE A 256 -16.02 -10.56 4.21
C ILE A 256 -16.90 -10.97 5.39
N THR A 257 -16.34 -11.11 6.59
CA THR A 257 -17.12 -11.40 7.81
C THR A 257 -18.17 -10.31 8.08
N MET A 258 -17.81 -9.03 7.94
CA MET A 258 -18.76 -7.93 8.12
C MET A 258 -19.83 -7.88 7.02
N GLU A 259 -19.48 -8.17 5.76
CA GLU A 259 -20.44 -8.29 4.65
C GLU A 259 -21.41 -9.45 4.85
N ALA A 260 -20.91 -10.63 5.20
CA ALA A 260 -21.72 -11.81 5.50
C ALA A 260 -22.78 -11.51 6.57
N ALA A 261 -22.40 -10.80 7.64
CA ALA A 261 -23.33 -10.38 8.69
C ALA A 261 -24.42 -9.43 8.18
N VAL A 262 -24.09 -8.51 7.26
CA VAL A 262 -25.06 -7.56 6.68
C VAL A 262 -26.03 -8.23 5.71
N PHE A 263 -25.57 -9.22 4.95
CA PHE A 263 -26.40 -9.94 3.97
C PHE A 263 -27.06 -11.21 4.53
N ASN A 264 -26.86 -11.53 5.81
CA ASN A 264 -27.35 -12.75 6.46
C ASN A 264 -26.86 -14.02 5.72
N GLU A 265 -25.61 -13.99 5.26
CA GLU A 265 -24.88 -15.08 4.59
C GLU A 265 -23.78 -15.61 5.54
N THR A 266 -23.24 -16.81 5.29
CA THR A 266 -22.03 -17.29 5.97
C THR A 266 -20.77 -16.76 5.29
N PHE A 267 -19.62 -16.86 5.96
CA PHE A 267 -18.34 -16.50 5.37
C PHE A 267 -18.05 -17.31 4.10
N GLU A 268 -18.39 -18.59 4.07
CA GLU A 268 -18.16 -19.50 2.94
C GLU A 268 -19.11 -19.25 1.76
N GLN A 269 -20.26 -18.62 2.02
CA GLN A 269 -21.22 -18.23 0.98
C GLN A 269 -20.78 -16.97 0.21
N ARG A 270 -19.74 -16.28 0.68
CA ARG A 270 -19.28 -14.97 0.18
C ARG A 270 -17.91 -15.01 -0.49
#